data_AF-A0ABD2I1K6-F1
#
_entry.id   AF-A0ABD2I1K6-F1
#
_cell.length_a   1.000
_cell.length_b   1.000
_cell.length_c   1.000
_cell.angle_alpha   90.00
_cell.angle_beta   90.00
_cell.angle_gamma   90.00
#
_symmetry.space_group_name_H-M   'P 1'
#
loop_
_entity.id
_entity.type
_entity.pdbx_description
1 polymer ?
#
loop_
_entity_poly.entity_id
_entity_poly.type
_entity_poly.pdbx_seq_one_letter_code
_entity_poly.pdbx_strand_id
1 'polypeptide(L)'
;MSSCHFWKFRSILDNSRSGTVLFSFGTVANTRTLGKSLRRTLLNTFSQFPDYEFIWKLDGESAANESELIKATPNVHTFEWVPQNAILRHPKLCAFVTHCGQNSLAEAAKFGVPIVAIPLFADQLYNAVLAKHRGMAVHVDIRQLIADKTGKVLRTALSRVLHDASFRANAKLIRKKIALSPFSAKEQLVRWVEFAAEFPHLNELNMPTDADLGWITYYSIDVILFTIVAAFLAILALFSMLRMAFLRTLAMPTNPWNKMQKRKERTKSE
;
A
#
# COMPACT_ATOMS: atom_id res chain seq x y z
N MET A 1 14.97 -28.63 4.35
CA MET A 1 13.53 -28.43 4.64
C MET A 1 12.94 -29.76 5.05
N SER A 2 12.57 -29.90 6.32
CA SER A 2 12.16 -31.18 6.89
C SER A 2 10.80 -31.61 6.35
N SER A 3 10.69 -32.81 5.78
CA SER A 3 9.49 -33.39 5.18
C SER A 3 8.23 -33.26 6.05
N CYS A 4 8.39 -33.21 7.38
CA CYS A 4 7.34 -33.06 8.38
C CYS A 4 6.47 -31.79 8.22
N HIS A 5 7.05 -30.66 7.82
CA HIS A 5 6.27 -29.41 7.67
C HIS A 5 5.30 -29.47 6.49
N PHE A 6 5.67 -30.14 5.39
CA PHE A 6 4.84 -30.24 4.20
C PHE A 6 3.57 -31.06 4.46
N TRP A 7 3.69 -32.18 5.17
CA TRP A 7 2.56 -33.04 5.55
C TRP A 7 1.54 -32.30 6.43
N LYS A 8 2.01 -31.40 7.30
CA LYS A 8 1.14 -30.59 8.17
C LYS A 8 0.23 -29.66 7.36
N PHE A 9 0.78 -28.90 6.40
CA PHE A 9 -0.03 -28.04 5.54
C PHE A 9 -1.02 -28.84 4.70
N ARG A 10 -0.57 -29.97 4.14
CA ARG A 10 -1.44 -30.86 3.36
C ARG A 10 -2.59 -31.40 4.19
N SER A 11 -2.33 -31.84 5.43
CA SER A 11 -3.37 -32.31 6.36
C SER A 11 -4.42 -31.23 6.62
N ILE A 12 -4.02 -29.99 6.91
CA ILE A 12 -4.95 -28.87 7.13
C ILE A 12 -5.81 -28.60 5.89
N LEU A 13 -5.17 -28.59 4.71
CA LEU A 13 -5.84 -28.32 3.44
C LEU A 13 -6.81 -29.44 3.05
N ASP A 14 -6.41 -30.70 3.17
CA ASP A 14 -7.20 -31.87 2.75
C ASP A 14 -8.37 -32.14 3.72
N ASN A 15 -8.18 -31.93 5.02
CA ASN A 15 -9.21 -32.13 6.04
C ASN A 15 -10.23 -30.98 6.13
N SER A 16 -10.02 -29.88 5.40
CA SER A 16 -10.93 -28.74 5.41
C SER A 16 -12.31 -29.10 4.82
N ARG A 17 -13.37 -28.79 5.58
CA ARG A 17 -14.76 -29.06 5.20
C ARG A 17 -15.19 -28.19 4.01
N SER A 18 -15.27 -26.88 4.23
CA SER A 18 -15.69 -25.91 3.20
C SER A 18 -14.51 -25.30 2.43
N GLY A 19 -13.29 -25.48 2.94
CA GLY A 19 -12.04 -25.07 2.30
C GLY A 19 -11.15 -24.26 3.23
N THR A 20 -10.09 -23.72 2.66
CA THR A 20 -9.05 -23.02 3.41
C THR A 20 -8.88 -21.59 2.90
N VAL A 21 -8.53 -20.67 3.81
CA VAL A 21 -8.14 -19.29 3.53
C VAL A 21 -6.69 -19.10 3.94
N LEU A 22 -5.88 -18.57 3.03
CA LEU A 22 -4.51 -18.17 3.35
C LEU A 22 -4.50 -16.69 3.75
N PHE A 23 -3.86 -16.34 4.85
CA PHE A 23 -3.57 -14.97 5.24
C PHE A 23 -2.05 -14.74 5.25
N SER A 24 -1.55 -13.86 4.37
CA SER A 24 -0.13 -13.53 4.29
C SER A 24 0.10 -12.14 3.69
N PHE A 25 0.81 -11.28 4.43
CA PHE A 25 1.29 -9.97 3.95
C PHE A 25 2.72 -10.02 3.37
N GLY A 26 3.28 -11.22 3.19
CA GLY A 26 4.62 -11.39 2.63
C GLY A 26 5.70 -11.21 3.68
N THR A 27 6.88 -10.75 3.25
CA THR A 27 8.06 -10.56 4.12
C THR A 27 8.36 -9.08 4.38
N VAL A 28 8.11 -8.21 3.40
CA VAL A 28 8.36 -6.76 3.49
C VAL A 28 7.32 -6.07 4.36
N ALA A 29 6.05 -6.36 4.13
CA ALA A 29 4.97 -5.97 5.03
C ALA A 29 4.79 -7.06 6.10
N ASN A 30 5.66 -7.06 7.11
CA ASN A 30 5.56 -8.02 8.19
C ASN A 30 4.33 -7.73 9.06
N THR A 31 3.53 -8.76 9.36
CA THR A 31 2.40 -8.72 10.32
C THR A 31 2.79 -8.22 11.71
N ARG A 32 4.09 -8.18 12.04
CA ARG A 32 4.66 -7.54 13.23
C ARG A 32 4.22 -6.08 13.44
N THR A 33 4.00 -5.33 12.35
CA THR A 33 3.52 -3.93 12.44
C THR A 33 2.02 -3.84 12.70
N LEU A 34 1.27 -4.96 12.67
CA LEU A 34 -0.12 -4.97 13.08
C LEU A 34 -0.21 -4.86 14.59
N GLY A 35 -0.80 -3.76 15.06
CA GLY A 35 -1.05 -3.55 16.48
C GLY A 35 -1.81 -4.73 17.11
N LYS A 36 -1.53 -5.01 18.38
CA LYS A 36 -2.13 -6.12 19.15
C LYS A 36 -3.66 -6.15 19.07
N SER A 37 -4.29 -4.97 19.07
CA SER A 37 -5.75 -4.84 18.92
C SER A 37 -6.24 -5.43 17.60
N LEU A 38 -5.57 -5.13 16.49
CA LEU A 38 -5.95 -5.62 15.18
C LEU A 38 -5.76 -7.13 15.07
N ARG A 39 -4.63 -7.68 15.56
CA ARG A 39 -4.41 -9.14 15.58
C ARG A 39 -5.52 -9.89 16.30
N ARG A 40 -5.97 -9.38 17.46
CA ARG A 40 -7.12 -9.95 18.19
C ARG A 40 -8.43 -9.84 17.41
N THR A 41 -8.69 -8.72 16.76
CA THR A 41 -9.87 -8.55 15.90
C THR A 41 -9.84 -9.52 14.71
N LEU A 42 -8.67 -9.76 14.09
CA LEU A 42 -8.51 -10.75 13.02
C LEU A 42 -8.85 -12.16 13.53
N LEU A 43 -8.28 -12.59 14.66
CA LEU A 43 -8.57 -13.89 15.27
C LEU A 43 -10.06 -14.07 15.59
N ASN A 44 -10.67 -13.05 16.20
CA ASN A 44 -12.11 -13.05 16.50
C ASN A 44 -12.98 -13.06 15.23
N THR A 45 -12.46 -12.55 14.12
CA THR A 45 -13.17 -12.60 12.83
C THR A 45 -13.05 -13.98 12.22
N PHE A 46 -11.88 -14.61 12.28
CA PHE A 46 -11.67 -15.97 11.74
C PHE A 46 -12.46 -17.03 12.51
N SER A 47 -12.61 -16.87 13.84
CA SER A 47 -13.41 -17.79 14.65
C SER A 47 -14.91 -17.79 14.31
N GLN A 48 -15.41 -16.73 13.68
CA GLN A 48 -16.79 -16.65 13.18
C GLN A 48 -17.05 -17.49 11.91
N PHE A 49 -16.00 -18.09 11.33
CA PHE A 49 -16.08 -18.96 10.15
C PHE A 49 -15.63 -20.40 10.51
N PRO A 50 -16.40 -21.14 11.32
CA PRO A 50 -15.99 -22.46 11.83
C PRO A 50 -15.86 -23.53 10.74
N ASP A 51 -16.49 -23.34 9.57
CA ASP A 51 -16.44 -24.29 8.45
C ASP A 51 -15.17 -24.16 7.59
N TYR A 52 -14.39 -23.09 7.79
CA TYR A 52 -13.19 -22.78 7.02
C TYR A 52 -11.95 -22.84 7.91
N GLU A 53 -10.88 -23.40 7.35
CA GLU A 53 -9.55 -23.41 7.98
C GLU A 53 -8.77 -22.17 7.54
N PHE A 54 -8.08 -21.52 8.47
CA PHE A 54 -7.26 -20.34 8.20
C PHE A 54 -5.79 -20.68 8.41
N ILE A 55 -4.98 -20.54 7.36
CA ILE A 55 -3.53 -20.60 7.47
C ILE A 55 -3.01 -19.17 7.54
N TRP A 56 -2.44 -18.79 8.68
CA TRP A 56 -1.92 -17.45 8.90
C TRP A 56 -0.41 -17.46 9.02
N LYS A 57 0.26 -16.78 8.09
CA LYS A 57 1.68 -16.46 8.24
C LYS A 57 1.85 -15.36 9.30
N LEU A 58 2.36 -15.73 10.47
CA LEU A 58 2.57 -14.86 11.63
C LEU A 58 3.91 -15.19 12.29
N ASP A 59 4.69 -14.18 12.64
CA ASP A 59 5.97 -14.34 13.33
C ASP A 59 5.81 -14.97 14.73
N GLY A 60 6.86 -15.66 15.19
CA GLY A 60 6.83 -16.41 16.45
C GLY A 60 6.57 -15.53 17.69
N GLU A 61 7.12 -14.31 17.73
CA GLU A 61 6.89 -13.36 18.83
C GLU A 61 5.43 -12.92 18.89
N SER A 62 4.84 -12.56 17.75
CA SER A 62 3.43 -12.22 17.68
C SER A 62 2.55 -13.41 18.05
N ALA A 63 2.85 -14.61 17.55
CA ALA A 63 2.11 -15.81 17.90
C ALA A 63 2.18 -16.13 19.41
N ALA A 64 3.33 -15.92 20.06
CA ALA A 64 3.47 -16.11 21.51
C ALA A 64 2.59 -15.12 22.30
N ASN A 65 2.57 -13.86 21.87
CA ASN A 65 1.79 -12.78 22.51
C ASN A 65 0.28 -12.99 22.48
N GLU A 66 -0.24 -13.76 21.52
CA GLU A 66 -1.66 -14.12 21.40
C GLU A 66 -1.93 -15.63 21.59
N SER A 67 -1.00 -16.36 22.21
CA SER A 67 -1.09 -17.82 22.33
C SER A 67 -2.38 -18.34 22.96
N GLU A 68 -2.94 -17.65 23.96
CA GLU A 68 -4.23 -18.00 24.57
C GLU A 68 -5.39 -17.90 23.57
N LEU A 69 -5.42 -16.83 22.77
CA LEU A 69 -6.49 -16.59 21.80
C LEU A 69 -6.36 -17.52 20.58
N ILE A 70 -5.12 -17.84 20.18
CA ILE A 70 -4.85 -18.84 19.14
C ILE A 70 -5.33 -20.23 19.62
N LYS A 71 -5.04 -20.61 20.87
CA LYS A 71 -5.55 -21.87 21.45
C LYS A 71 -7.08 -21.91 21.52
N ALA A 72 -7.72 -20.75 21.73
CA ALA A 72 -9.18 -20.63 21.71
C ALA A 72 -9.80 -20.63 20.29
N THR A 73 -8.99 -20.60 19.23
CA THR A 73 -9.45 -20.54 17.83
C THR A 73 -8.94 -21.76 17.03
N PRO A 74 -9.62 -22.92 17.14
CA PRO A 74 -9.10 -24.18 16.60
C PRO A 74 -8.99 -24.22 15.07
N ASN A 75 -9.72 -23.35 14.36
CA ASN A 75 -9.70 -23.23 12.91
C ASN A 75 -8.59 -22.28 12.38
N VAL A 76 -7.74 -21.73 13.26
CA VAL A 76 -6.65 -20.84 12.86
C VAL A 76 -5.29 -21.51 13.14
N HIS A 77 -4.51 -21.68 12.08
CA HIS A 77 -3.19 -22.31 12.12
C HIS A 77 -2.12 -21.28 11.80
N THR A 78 -1.31 -20.92 12.79
CA THR A 78 -0.24 -19.92 12.64
C THR A 78 1.10 -20.57 12.33
N PHE A 79 1.85 -19.94 11.42
CA PHE A 79 3.19 -20.40 11.02
C PHE A 79 4.10 -19.21 10.72
N GLU A 80 5.36 -19.28 11.11
CA GLU A 80 6.35 -18.25 10.77
C GLU A 80 6.65 -18.23 9.26
N TRP A 81 6.67 -19.42 8.65
CA TRP A 81 6.88 -19.60 7.23
C TRP A 81 5.83 -20.54 6.64
N VAL A 82 5.36 -20.23 5.43
CA VAL A 82 4.37 -21.03 4.69
C VAL A 82 4.84 -21.27 3.27
N PRO A 83 4.63 -22.48 2.69
CA PRO A 83 4.88 -22.75 1.29
C PRO A 83 3.78 -22.12 0.41
N GLN A 84 3.73 -20.79 0.36
CA GLN A 84 2.65 -19.98 -0.23
C GLN A 84 2.26 -20.46 -1.63
N ASN A 85 3.24 -20.68 -2.50
CA ASN A 85 2.99 -21.14 -3.87
C ASN A 85 2.27 -22.51 -3.92
N ALA A 86 2.66 -23.45 -3.06
CA ALA A 86 2.04 -24.77 -2.97
C ALA A 86 0.61 -24.68 -2.40
N ILE A 87 0.39 -23.82 -1.40
CA ILE A 87 -0.93 -23.57 -0.82
C ILE A 87 -1.86 -22.92 -1.86
N LEU A 88 -1.38 -21.91 -2.59
CA LEU A 88 -2.14 -21.23 -3.65
C LEU A 88 -2.56 -22.17 -4.79
N ARG A 89 -1.76 -23.20 -5.07
CA ARG A 89 -2.07 -24.23 -6.07
C ARG A 89 -3.12 -25.24 -5.58
N HIS A 90 -3.38 -25.31 -4.28
CA HIS A 90 -4.23 -26.35 -3.70
C HIS A 90 -5.73 -26.15 -4.05
N PRO A 91 -6.46 -27.20 -4.48
CA PRO A 91 -7.85 -27.06 -4.92
C PRO A 91 -8.81 -26.60 -3.81
N LYS A 92 -8.52 -26.97 -2.56
CA LYS A 92 -9.29 -26.58 -1.37
C LYS A 92 -9.04 -25.14 -0.92
N LEU A 93 -8.09 -24.43 -1.52
CA LEU A 93 -7.90 -23.01 -1.21
C LEU A 93 -9.00 -22.16 -1.87
N CYS A 94 -9.77 -21.49 -1.03
CA CYS A 94 -10.93 -20.69 -1.43
C CYS A 94 -10.56 -19.22 -1.65
N ALA A 95 -9.74 -18.65 -0.78
CA ALA A 95 -9.37 -17.24 -0.83
C ALA A 95 -7.95 -16.98 -0.31
N PHE A 96 -7.37 -15.87 -0.75
CA PHE A 96 -6.10 -15.35 -0.28
C PHE A 96 -6.26 -13.93 0.26
N VAL A 97 -6.07 -13.75 1.57
CA VAL A 97 -6.00 -12.43 2.20
C VAL A 97 -4.55 -11.94 2.14
N THR A 98 -4.33 -10.83 1.44
CA THR A 98 -2.98 -10.32 1.22
C THR A 98 -2.94 -8.81 1.09
N HIS A 99 -1.76 -8.23 1.33
CA HIS A 99 -1.47 -6.82 1.07
C HIS A 99 -1.47 -6.43 -0.41
N CYS A 100 -1.67 -7.39 -1.32
CA CYS A 100 -1.71 -7.15 -2.76
C CYS A 100 -0.40 -6.59 -3.36
N GLY A 101 0.76 -6.97 -2.80
CA GLY A 101 2.03 -6.78 -3.49
C GLY A 101 2.07 -7.54 -4.82
N GLN A 102 2.88 -7.06 -5.77
CA GLN A 102 2.88 -7.56 -7.15
C GLN A 102 3.07 -9.07 -7.27
N ASN A 103 3.96 -9.66 -6.47
CA ASN A 103 4.18 -11.12 -6.46
C ASN A 103 2.94 -11.88 -5.97
N SER A 104 2.34 -11.45 -4.85
CA SER A 104 1.12 -12.05 -4.32
C SER A 104 -0.03 -11.99 -5.33
N LEU A 105 -0.19 -10.85 -6.00
CA LEU A 105 -1.20 -10.68 -7.05
C LEU A 105 -0.93 -11.61 -8.25
N ALA A 106 0.32 -11.67 -8.72
CA ALA A 106 0.70 -12.53 -9.84
C ALA A 106 0.49 -14.02 -9.53
N GLU A 107 0.85 -14.49 -8.33
CA GLU A 107 0.64 -15.87 -7.91
C GLU A 107 -0.85 -16.20 -7.80
N ALA A 108 -1.64 -15.34 -7.16
CA ALA A 108 -3.09 -15.52 -7.04
C ALA A 108 -3.77 -15.56 -8.42
N ALA A 109 -3.36 -14.68 -9.34
CA ALA A 109 -3.86 -14.67 -10.72
C ALA A 109 -3.46 -15.95 -11.48
N LYS A 110 -2.20 -16.40 -11.33
CA LYS A 110 -1.69 -17.64 -11.94
C LYS A 110 -2.46 -18.87 -11.49
N PHE A 111 -2.81 -18.95 -10.20
CA PHE A 111 -3.54 -20.08 -9.65
C PHE A 111 -5.07 -19.92 -9.65
N GLY A 112 -5.58 -18.74 -10.02
CA GLY A 112 -7.01 -18.47 -10.10
C GLY A 112 -7.69 -18.40 -8.73
N VAL A 113 -7.00 -17.80 -7.75
CA VAL A 113 -7.45 -17.67 -6.37
C VAL A 113 -8.00 -16.25 -6.14
N PRO A 114 -9.26 -16.11 -5.66
CA PRO A 114 -9.82 -14.84 -5.23
C PRO A 114 -9.05 -14.19 -4.09
N ILE A 115 -9.07 -12.85 -4.02
CA ILE A 115 -8.25 -12.07 -3.09
C ILE A 115 -9.11 -11.19 -2.17
N VAL A 116 -8.80 -11.15 -0.88
CA VAL A 116 -9.13 -10.00 -0.03
C VAL A 116 -7.90 -9.12 0.05
N ALA A 117 -7.94 -7.97 -0.61
CA ALA A 117 -6.80 -7.08 -0.79
C ALA A 117 -6.78 -6.00 0.29
N ILE A 118 -5.72 -5.97 1.09
CA ILE A 118 -5.52 -5.03 2.22
C ILE A 118 -4.21 -4.26 2.00
N PRO A 119 -4.17 -3.31 1.04
CA PRO A 119 -2.94 -2.60 0.70
C PRO A 119 -2.43 -1.76 1.86
N LEU A 120 -1.11 -1.66 1.97
CA LEU A 120 -0.40 -0.99 3.07
C LEU A 120 0.43 0.19 2.58
N PHE A 121 1.17 0.04 1.47
CA PHE A 121 2.04 1.08 0.91
C PHE A 121 2.44 0.81 -0.55
N ALA A 122 3.18 1.75 -1.17
CA ALA A 122 3.71 1.64 -2.54
C ALA A 122 2.61 1.35 -3.60
N ASP A 123 2.88 0.41 -4.51
CA ASP A 123 2.05 0.01 -5.63
C ASP A 123 0.84 -0.86 -5.25
N GLN A 124 0.75 -1.28 -3.98
CA GLN A 124 -0.24 -2.23 -3.50
C GLN A 124 -1.68 -1.75 -3.69
N LEU A 125 -1.93 -0.45 -3.54
CA LEU A 125 -3.26 0.13 -3.76
C LEU A 125 -3.68 0.02 -5.23
N TYR A 126 -2.76 0.32 -6.14
CA TYR A 126 -3.00 0.17 -7.58
C TYR A 126 -3.30 -1.29 -7.93
N ASN A 127 -2.50 -2.22 -7.41
CA ASN A 127 -2.71 -3.66 -7.58
C ASN A 127 -4.07 -4.12 -7.04
N ALA A 128 -4.49 -3.63 -5.87
CA ALA A 128 -5.78 -3.93 -5.27
C ALA A 128 -6.96 -3.42 -6.11
N VAL A 129 -6.87 -2.19 -6.63
CA VAL A 129 -7.86 -1.61 -7.54
C VAL A 129 -7.94 -2.41 -8.83
N LEU A 130 -6.80 -2.80 -9.39
CA LEU A 130 -6.73 -3.61 -10.59
C LEU A 130 -7.36 -5.00 -10.40
N ALA A 131 -7.07 -5.67 -9.28
CA ALA A 131 -7.66 -6.96 -8.94
C ALA A 131 -9.18 -6.86 -8.71
N LYS A 132 -9.64 -5.76 -8.08
CA LYS A 132 -11.07 -5.46 -7.91
C LYS A 132 -11.75 -5.20 -9.25
N HIS A 133 -11.14 -4.41 -10.13
CA HIS A 133 -11.65 -4.12 -11.48
C HIS A 133 -11.80 -5.40 -12.30
N ARG A 134 -10.87 -6.35 -12.15
CA ARG A 134 -10.95 -7.68 -12.77
C ARG A 134 -11.95 -8.63 -12.10
N GLY A 135 -12.66 -8.17 -11.07
CA GLY A 135 -13.67 -8.94 -10.36
C GLY A 135 -13.13 -10.13 -9.57
N MET A 136 -11.82 -10.17 -9.28
CA MET A 136 -11.18 -11.25 -8.53
C MET A 136 -10.87 -10.88 -7.07
N ALA A 137 -11.12 -9.63 -6.67
CA ALA A 137 -10.78 -9.17 -5.33
C ALA A 137 -11.80 -8.23 -4.70
N VAL A 138 -11.88 -8.27 -3.37
CA VAL A 138 -12.48 -7.22 -2.55
C VAL A 138 -11.36 -6.39 -1.92
N HIS A 139 -11.40 -5.08 -2.15
CA HIS A 139 -10.47 -4.12 -1.53
C HIS A 139 -10.99 -3.70 -0.16
N VAL A 140 -10.13 -3.75 0.86
CA VAL A 140 -10.38 -3.30 2.23
C VAL A 140 -9.30 -2.28 2.62
N ASP A 141 -9.72 -1.08 3.05
CA ASP A 141 -8.79 -0.07 3.57
C ASP A 141 -8.30 -0.47 4.97
N ILE A 142 -6.97 -0.51 5.15
CA ILE A 142 -6.34 -0.85 6.43
C ILE A 142 -6.76 0.08 7.57
N ARG A 143 -7.02 1.36 7.30
CA ARG A 143 -7.46 2.33 8.31
C ARG A 143 -8.86 2.00 8.84
N GLN A 144 -9.74 1.54 7.96
CA GLN A 144 -11.07 1.06 8.36
C GLN A 144 -10.95 -0.20 9.20
N LEU A 145 -10.02 -1.10 8.85
CA LEU A 145 -9.77 -2.32 9.60
C LEU A 145 -9.19 -2.04 11.00
N ILE A 146 -8.32 -1.04 11.14
CA ILE A 146 -7.79 -0.60 12.44
C ILE A 146 -8.86 0.06 13.29
N ALA A 147 -9.73 0.87 12.68
CA ALA A 147 -10.82 1.54 13.38
C ALA A 147 -11.95 0.58 13.81
N ASP A 148 -12.19 -0.48 13.04
CA ASP A 148 -13.22 -1.48 13.31
C ASP A 148 -12.75 -2.52 14.35
N LYS A 149 -13.11 -2.29 15.61
CA LYS A 149 -12.82 -3.23 16.71
C LYS A 149 -13.65 -4.52 16.63
N THR A 150 -14.77 -4.52 15.91
CA THR A 150 -15.72 -5.64 15.83
C THR A 150 -15.35 -6.64 14.73
N GLY A 151 -14.51 -6.24 13.76
CA GLY A 151 -14.10 -7.09 12.63
C GLY A 151 -15.19 -7.27 11.56
N LYS A 152 -16.23 -6.42 11.59
CA LYS A 152 -17.35 -6.43 10.64
C LYS A 152 -16.87 -6.18 9.21
N VAL A 153 -15.90 -5.29 9.01
CA VAL A 153 -15.35 -4.94 7.69
C VAL A 153 -14.72 -6.17 7.06
N LEU A 154 -13.80 -6.84 7.77
CA LEU A 154 -13.14 -8.04 7.26
C LEU A 154 -14.10 -9.21 7.09
N ARG A 155 -15.03 -9.41 8.04
CA ARG A 155 -16.06 -10.44 7.91
C ARG A 155 -16.88 -10.28 6.65
N THR A 156 -17.29 -9.04 6.34
CA THR A 156 -18.07 -8.74 5.14
C THR A 156 -17.26 -9.01 3.89
N ALA A 157 -15.98 -8.62 3.87
CA ALA A 157 -15.08 -8.88 2.74
C ALA A 157 -14.86 -10.39 2.51
N LEU A 158 -14.57 -11.15 3.58
CA LEU A 158 -14.41 -12.60 3.52
C LEU A 158 -15.70 -13.29 3.05
N SER A 159 -16.84 -12.96 3.65
CA SER A 159 -18.13 -13.56 3.27
C SER A 159 -18.45 -13.33 1.79
N ARG A 160 -18.18 -12.12 1.27
CA ARG A 160 -18.32 -11.85 -0.16
C ARG A 160 -17.42 -12.72 -1.01
N VAL A 161 -16.12 -12.78 -0.71
CA VAL A 161 -15.16 -13.56 -1.51
C VAL A 161 -15.42 -15.07 -1.44
N LEU A 162 -15.91 -15.57 -0.29
CA LEU A 162 -16.15 -16.99 -0.06
C LEU A 162 -17.49 -17.48 -0.64
N HIS A 163 -18.55 -16.67 -0.56
CA HIS A 163 -19.90 -17.10 -0.97
C HIS A 163 -20.30 -16.64 -2.37
N ASP A 164 -19.73 -15.55 -2.88
CA ASP A 164 -20.03 -15.09 -4.25
C ASP A 164 -19.14 -15.80 -5.27
N ALA A 165 -19.76 -16.72 -6.01
CA ALA A 165 -19.10 -17.53 -7.03
C ALA A 165 -18.48 -16.71 -8.16
N SER A 166 -18.91 -15.46 -8.36
CA SER A 166 -18.36 -14.58 -9.41
C SER A 166 -16.87 -14.32 -9.22
N PHE A 167 -16.39 -14.14 -7.98
CA PHE A 167 -14.96 -13.93 -7.71
C PHE A 167 -14.13 -15.15 -8.13
N ARG A 168 -14.59 -16.35 -7.80
CA ARG A 168 -13.93 -17.61 -8.19
C ARG A 168 -13.96 -17.81 -9.70
N ALA A 169 -15.08 -17.49 -10.36
CA ALA A 169 -15.21 -17.58 -11.80
C ALA A 169 -14.25 -16.60 -12.53
N ASN A 170 -14.21 -15.35 -12.08
CA ASN A 170 -13.32 -14.32 -12.62
C ASN A 170 -11.84 -14.66 -12.40
N ALA A 171 -11.47 -15.14 -11.21
CA ALA A 171 -10.10 -15.57 -10.93
C ALA A 171 -9.68 -16.74 -11.84
N LYS A 172 -10.55 -17.74 -12.05
CA LYS A 172 -10.32 -18.83 -13.00
C LYS A 172 -10.21 -18.34 -14.45
N LEU A 173 -11.02 -17.34 -14.84
CA LEU A 173 -10.94 -16.73 -16.16
C LEU A 173 -9.58 -16.05 -16.38
N ILE A 174 -9.09 -15.30 -15.40
CA ILE A 174 -7.75 -14.68 -15.44
C ILE A 174 -6.66 -15.74 -15.55
N ARG A 175 -6.72 -16.80 -14.74
CA ARG A 175 -5.80 -17.94 -14.87
C ARG A 175 -5.81 -18.52 -16.28
N LYS A 176 -6.99 -18.71 -16.87
CA LYS A 176 -7.13 -19.21 -18.24
C LYS A 176 -6.49 -18.26 -19.25
N LYS A 177 -6.68 -16.95 -19.10
CA LYS A 177 -6.04 -15.92 -19.95
C LYS A 177 -4.51 -15.96 -19.84
N ILE A 178 -3.97 -16.11 -18.63
CA ILE A 178 -2.51 -16.24 -18.42
C ILE A 178 -1.97 -17.51 -19.05
N ALA A 179 -2.66 -18.64 -18.86
CA ALA A 179 -2.25 -19.93 -19.42
C ALA A 179 -2.30 -19.97 -20.96
N LEU A 180 -3.22 -19.21 -21.57
CA LEU A 180 -3.39 -19.09 -23.02
C LEU A 180 -2.73 -17.81 -23.59
N SER A 181 -1.82 -17.19 -22.84
CA SER A 181 -1.07 -16.03 -23.34
C SER A 181 -0.35 -16.40 -24.65
N PRO A 182 -0.41 -15.55 -25.69
CA PRO A 182 0.04 -15.89 -27.05
C PRO A 182 1.55 -16.19 -27.14
N PHE A 183 2.34 -15.64 -26.23
CA PHE A 183 3.77 -15.93 -26.12
C PHE A 183 4.06 -16.54 -24.76
N SER A 184 4.73 -17.70 -24.75
CA SER A 184 5.19 -18.34 -23.53
C SER A 184 6.32 -17.53 -22.88
N ALA A 185 6.50 -17.68 -21.57
CA ALA A 185 7.62 -17.03 -20.86
C ALA A 185 8.99 -17.43 -21.45
N LYS A 186 9.12 -18.66 -21.96
CA LYS A 186 10.34 -19.13 -22.63
C LYS A 186 10.58 -18.40 -23.95
N GLU A 187 9.57 -18.31 -24.81
CA GLU A 187 9.69 -17.61 -26.10
C GLU A 187 9.96 -16.13 -25.91
N GLN A 188 9.27 -15.49 -24.96
CA GLN A 188 9.54 -14.09 -24.63
C GLN A 188 10.99 -13.89 -24.19
N LEU A 189 11.49 -14.76 -23.29
CA LEU A 189 12.87 -14.70 -22.84
C LEU A 189 13.86 -14.85 -24.01
N VAL A 190 13.68 -15.86 -24.86
CA VAL A 190 14.56 -16.09 -26.01
C VAL A 190 14.56 -14.88 -26.94
N ARG A 191 13.39 -14.35 -27.31
CA ARG A 191 13.29 -13.20 -28.22
C ARG A 191 13.89 -11.93 -27.63
N TRP A 192 13.73 -11.69 -26.32
CA TRP A 192 14.35 -10.55 -25.65
C TRP A 192 15.86 -10.68 -25.56
N VAL A 193 16.38 -11.91 -25.36
CA VAL A 193 17.83 -12.17 -25.37
C VAL A 193 18.41 -12.01 -26.77
N GLU A 194 17.74 -12.53 -27.81
CA GLU A 194 18.13 -12.32 -29.21
C GLU A 194 18.13 -10.83 -29.57
N PHE A 195 17.10 -10.08 -29.17
CA PHE A 195 17.04 -8.64 -29.35
C PHE A 195 18.20 -7.92 -28.64
N ALA A 196 18.51 -8.30 -27.41
CA ALA A 196 19.63 -7.72 -26.67
C ALA A 196 21.00 -8.09 -27.27
N ALA A 197 21.13 -9.27 -27.89
CA ALA A 197 22.35 -9.70 -28.57
C ALA A 197 22.57 -8.94 -29.90
N GLU A 198 21.50 -8.66 -30.64
CA GLU A 198 21.54 -7.87 -31.89
C GLU A 198 21.85 -6.39 -31.64
N PHE A 199 21.38 -5.84 -30.51
CA PHE A 199 21.59 -4.44 -30.13
C PHE A 199 22.39 -4.31 -28.82
N PRO A 200 23.75 -4.37 -28.87
CA PRO A 200 24.59 -4.28 -27.67
C PRO A 200 24.53 -2.93 -26.95
N HIS A 201 24.15 -1.86 -27.66
CA HIS A 201 24.12 -0.48 -27.17
C HIS A 201 22.70 0.09 -27.24
N LEU A 202 21.80 -0.39 -26.37
CA LEU A 202 20.42 0.10 -26.23
C LEU A 202 20.38 1.35 -25.34
N ASN A 203 21.08 2.40 -25.77
CA ASN A 203 21.20 3.65 -25.01
C ASN A 203 19.85 4.38 -24.89
N GLU A 204 18.88 4.07 -25.76
CA GLU A 204 17.53 4.63 -25.76
C GLU A 204 16.65 4.08 -24.64
N LEU A 205 16.99 2.89 -24.09
CA LEU A 205 16.29 2.29 -22.96
C LEU A 205 16.93 2.65 -21.62
N ASN A 206 18.13 3.20 -21.64
CA ASN A 206 18.74 3.76 -20.44
C ASN A 206 17.92 4.99 -20.05
N MET A 207 17.48 5.06 -18.79
CA MET A 207 17.30 6.38 -18.20
C MET A 207 18.67 7.08 -18.32
N PRO A 208 18.73 8.38 -18.65
CA PRO A 208 20.00 9.13 -18.63
C PRO A 208 20.69 8.81 -17.31
N THR A 209 21.73 7.99 -17.40
CA THR A 209 22.24 7.26 -16.26
C THR A 209 22.97 8.25 -15.37
N ASP A 210 23.05 7.97 -14.06
CA ASP A 210 23.87 8.73 -13.12
C ASP A 210 25.36 8.82 -13.57
N ALA A 211 25.78 7.94 -14.48
CA ALA A 211 27.10 7.94 -15.11
C ALA A 211 27.29 9.03 -16.19
N ASP A 212 26.22 9.48 -16.84
CA ASP A 212 26.26 10.48 -17.91
C ASP A 212 25.88 11.89 -17.40
N LEU A 213 25.29 11.97 -16.22
CA LEU A 213 24.88 13.22 -15.57
C LEU A 213 25.98 13.73 -14.62
N GLY A 214 26.46 14.95 -14.86
CA GLY A 214 27.32 15.64 -13.89
C GLY A 214 26.59 15.83 -12.55
N TRP A 215 27.32 15.81 -11.44
CA TRP A 215 26.76 15.93 -10.09
C TRP A 215 25.86 17.16 -9.88
N ILE A 216 26.09 18.25 -10.64
CA ILE A 216 25.25 19.46 -10.63
C ILE A 216 23.83 19.14 -11.12
N THR A 217 23.70 18.47 -12.27
CA THR A 217 22.40 18.10 -12.86
C THR A 217 21.74 17.00 -12.05
N TYR A 218 22.52 16.01 -11.60
CA TYR A 218 22.00 14.90 -10.79
C TYR A 218 21.32 15.38 -9.49
N TYR A 219 21.94 16.32 -8.77
CA TYR A 219 21.34 16.93 -7.57
C TYR A 219 20.48 18.17 -7.86
N SER A 220 20.30 18.53 -9.14
CA SER A 220 19.56 19.73 -9.57
C SER A 220 19.98 21.01 -8.82
N ILE A 221 21.29 21.17 -8.61
CA ILE A 221 21.87 22.25 -7.80
C ILE A 221 21.57 23.61 -8.42
N ASP A 222 21.58 23.69 -9.74
CA ASP A 222 21.18 24.86 -10.52
C ASP A 222 19.74 25.29 -10.22
N VAL A 223 18.79 24.33 -10.19
CA VAL A 223 17.38 24.58 -9.85
C VAL A 223 17.22 24.99 -8.39
N ILE A 224 17.91 24.31 -7.46
CA ILE A 224 17.86 24.63 -6.03
C ILE A 224 18.41 26.04 -5.78
N LEU A 225 19.57 26.36 -6.35
CA LEU A 225 20.21 27.67 -6.17
C LEU A 225 19.35 28.78 -6.77
N PHE A 226 18.82 28.59 -7.98
CA PHE A 226 17.89 29.53 -8.58
C PHE A 226 16.66 29.77 -7.70
N THR A 227 16.08 28.70 -7.14
CA THR A 227 14.91 28.77 -6.26
C THR A 227 15.22 29.51 -4.96
N ILE A 228 16.39 29.26 -4.34
CA ILE A 228 16.83 29.96 -3.13
C ILE A 228 17.05 31.44 -3.39
N VAL A 229 17.73 31.80 -4.49
CA VAL A 229 17.98 33.19 -4.86
C VAL A 229 16.67 33.92 -5.16
N ALA A 230 15.76 33.31 -5.92
CA ALA A 230 14.45 33.87 -6.21
C ALA A 230 13.62 34.09 -4.93
N ALA A 231 13.60 33.11 -4.02
CA ALA A 231 12.94 33.23 -2.72
C ALA A 231 13.55 34.35 -1.86
N PHE A 232 14.88 34.45 -1.82
CA PHE A 232 15.58 35.52 -1.10
C PHE A 232 15.24 36.91 -1.64
N LEU A 233 15.25 37.08 -2.97
CA LEU A 233 14.85 38.34 -3.61
C LEU A 233 13.39 38.69 -3.35
N ALA A 234 12.49 37.70 -3.36
CA ALA A 234 11.08 37.91 -3.02
C ALA A 234 10.90 38.36 -1.55
N ILE A 235 11.65 37.78 -0.62
CA ILE A 235 11.66 38.19 0.80
C ILE A 235 12.19 39.62 0.94
N LEU A 236 13.28 39.98 0.25
CA LEU A 236 13.81 41.34 0.27
C LEU A 236 12.83 42.35 -0.31
N ALA A 237 12.17 42.02 -1.43
CA ALA A 237 11.14 42.85 -2.02
C ALA A 237 9.98 43.04 -1.04
N LEU A 238 9.49 41.97 -0.41
CA LEU A 238 8.44 42.05 0.61
C LEU A 238 8.85 42.92 1.80
N PHE A 239 10.06 42.73 2.32
CA PHE A 239 10.58 43.54 3.42
C PHE A 239 10.69 45.01 3.03
N SER A 240 11.15 45.31 1.82
CA SER A 240 11.22 46.68 1.29
C SER A 240 9.82 47.31 1.17
N MET A 241 8.82 46.56 0.73
CA MET A 241 7.42 47.01 0.63
C MET A 241 6.82 47.27 2.00
N LEU A 242 7.04 46.39 2.97
CA LEU A 242 6.59 46.56 4.36
C LEU A 242 7.28 47.76 5.01
N ARG A 243 8.59 47.94 4.82
CA ARG A 243 9.33 49.11 5.30
C ARG A 243 8.80 50.40 4.68
N MET A 244 8.54 50.42 3.38
CA MET A 244 7.94 51.58 2.72
C MET A 244 6.53 51.87 3.23
N ALA A 245 5.70 50.84 3.45
CA ALA A 245 4.37 51.01 4.04
C ALA A 245 4.45 51.57 5.46
N PHE A 246 5.35 51.05 6.30
CA PHE A 246 5.58 51.50 7.67
C PHE A 246 6.10 52.95 7.73
N LEU A 247 7.07 53.29 6.87
CA LEU A 247 7.57 54.67 6.75
C LEU A 247 6.47 55.63 6.27
N ARG A 248 5.58 55.20 5.36
CA ARG A 248 4.42 55.99 4.93
C ARG A 248 3.40 56.19 6.05
N THR A 249 3.18 55.19 6.90
CA THR A 249 2.30 55.33 8.08
C THR A 249 2.89 56.27 9.14
N LEU A 250 4.22 56.28 9.32
CA LEU A 250 4.91 57.20 10.23
C LEU A 250 5.03 58.63 9.67
N ALA A 251 5.13 58.76 8.34
CA ALA A 251 5.17 60.05 7.65
C ALA A 251 3.79 60.68 7.41
N MET A 252 2.71 60.06 7.92
CA MET A 252 1.40 60.70 7.93
C MET A 252 1.47 61.97 8.79
N PRO A 253 1.25 63.16 8.22
CA PRO A 253 1.36 64.40 8.98
C PRO A 253 0.30 64.43 10.07
N THR A 254 0.71 64.95 11.22
CA THR A 254 -0.08 65.08 12.45
C THR A 254 -1.52 65.50 12.19
N ASN A 255 -2.42 64.74 12.83
CA ASN A 255 -3.87 64.88 12.88
C ASN A 255 -4.37 66.32 12.60
N PRO A 256 -5.22 66.57 11.58
CA PRO A 256 -5.69 67.92 11.22
C PRO A 256 -6.37 68.69 12.37
N TRP A 257 -6.79 67.99 13.43
CA TRP A 257 -7.30 68.57 14.67
C TRP A 257 -6.32 69.52 15.38
N ASN A 258 -5.01 69.23 15.35
CA ASN A 258 -3.99 70.10 15.96
C ASN A 258 -3.77 71.41 15.20
N LYS A 259 -3.99 71.42 13.87
CA LYS A 259 -3.97 72.65 13.06
C LYS A 259 -5.21 73.53 13.33
N MET A 260 -6.36 72.91 13.62
CA MET A 260 -7.58 73.66 13.96
C MET A 260 -7.51 74.29 15.36
N GLN A 261 -6.95 73.60 16.36
CA GLN A 261 -6.77 74.18 17.70
C GLN A 261 -5.83 75.39 17.69
N LYS A 262 -4.68 75.32 17.00
CA LYS A 262 -3.76 76.46 16.85
C LYS A 262 -4.36 77.66 16.10
N ARG A 263 -5.32 77.43 15.19
CA ARG A 263 -6.09 78.51 14.55
C ARG A 263 -7.10 79.14 15.51
N LYS A 264 -7.80 78.34 16.32
CA LYS A 264 -8.76 78.84 17.33
C LYS A 264 -8.09 79.66 18.44
N GLU A 265 -6.86 79.31 18.83
CA GLU A 265 -6.09 80.09 19.81
C GLU A 265 -5.63 81.43 19.26
N ARG A 266 -5.25 81.51 17.97
CA ARG A 266 -4.87 82.78 17.31
C ARG A 266 -6.04 83.75 17.15
N THR A 267 -7.25 83.25 16.87
CA THR A 267 -8.45 84.10 16.74
C THR A 267 -9.04 84.55 18.09
N LYS A 268 -8.52 84.08 19.23
CA LYS A 268 -8.92 84.54 20.57
C LYS A 268 -7.98 85.60 21.16
N SER A 269 -6.88 85.92 20.46
CA SER A 269 -5.87 86.89 20.89
C SER A 269 -5.89 88.21 20.08
N GLU A 270 -6.91 88.40 19.24
CA GLU A 270 -7.29 89.67 18.60
C GLU A 270 -8.64 90.11 19.15
#